data_AF-A0AAE1NRI4-F1
#
_entry.id   AF-A0AAE1NRI4-F1
#
_cell.length_a   1.000
_cell.length_b   1.000
_cell.length_c   1.000
_cell.angle_alpha   90.00
_cell.angle_beta   90.00
_cell.angle_gamma   90.00
#
_symmetry.space_group_name_H-M   'P 1'
#
loop_
_entity.id
_entity.type
_entity.pdbx_description
1 polymer ?
#
loop_
_entity_poly.entity_id
_entity_poly.type
_entity_poly.pdbx_seq_one_letter_code
_entity_poly.pdbx_strand_id
1 'polypeptide(L)'
;MKNLALFLVPLLAILQEGASYEGSVTCWAGGQYSGTHYEFQTSNPHLGSIDFDNTIESIRVTGVWLFYDHEVYNTNHPDPTDMFWSYGINYALNIPSEYQNTATSLRPAGCVGINDDCWNVYEGLYFAARTFAGSAEMSDLSFLDFDVSSIILTGKSAWTFCESVTTECFTSPQFVKVAMVNTSLLLQPQHLVTTIISQEHNLTTTEVMELVENREL
;
A
#
# COMPACT_ATOMS: atom_id res chain seq x y z
N MET A 1 9.66 49.04 -27.55
CA MET A 1 8.60 48.13 -27.07
C MET A 1 9.15 46.72 -27.18
N LYS A 2 9.48 46.09 -26.05
CA LYS A 2 10.09 44.76 -25.96
C LYS A 2 8.95 43.73 -25.86
N ASN A 3 8.86 42.81 -26.82
CA ASN A 3 8.01 41.62 -26.68
C ASN A 3 8.89 40.45 -26.21
N LEU A 4 8.79 40.17 -24.91
CA LEU A 4 9.35 39.00 -24.27
C LEU A 4 8.31 37.87 -24.43
N ALA A 5 8.57 36.91 -25.32
CA ALA A 5 7.77 35.70 -25.41
C ALA A 5 8.18 34.77 -24.27
N LEU A 6 7.35 34.72 -23.23
CA LEU A 6 7.43 33.76 -22.14
C LEU A 6 6.32 32.73 -22.39
N PHE A 7 6.65 31.52 -22.86
CA PHE A 7 5.73 30.40 -22.78
C PHE A 7 6.44 29.15 -22.29
N LEU A 8 6.08 28.85 -21.04
CA LEU A 8 6.18 27.63 -20.25
C LEU A 8 6.82 26.42 -20.92
N VAL A 9 7.97 26.03 -20.40
CA VAL A 9 8.38 24.62 -20.31
C VAL A 9 7.43 23.96 -19.30
N PRO A 10 6.75 22.84 -19.59
CA PRO A 10 6.08 22.08 -18.56
C PRO A 10 7.15 21.55 -17.61
N LEU A 11 7.10 22.08 -16.39
CA LEU A 11 8.00 21.78 -15.30
C LEU A 11 7.93 20.28 -15.00
N LEU A 12 9.10 19.66 -15.17
CA LEU A 12 9.58 18.42 -14.56
C LEU A 12 8.73 17.93 -13.38
N ALA A 13 8.38 16.64 -13.40
CA ALA A 13 7.85 15.91 -12.25
C ALA A 13 8.61 16.29 -10.98
N ILE A 14 7.94 17.02 -10.10
CA ILE A 14 8.46 17.29 -8.76
C ILE A 14 8.23 15.99 -7.99
N LEU A 15 9.31 15.22 -7.79
CA LEU A 15 9.47 14.32 -6.66
C LEU A 15 8.95 15.07 -5.43
N GLN A 16 7.86 14.59 -4.85
CA GLN A 16 7.25 15.20 -3.67
C GLN A 16 8.18 14.99 -2.47
N GLU A 17 9.16 15.88 -2.32
CA GLU A 17 9.81 16.14 -1.04
C GLU A 17 8.81 16.89 -0.15
N GLY A 18 8.40 16.28 0.97
CA GLY A 18 8.09 17.06 2.17
C GLY A 18 6.63 17.28 2.58
N ALA A 19 5.73 16.32 2.36
CA ALA A 19 4.59 16.18 3.28
C ALA A 19 4.94 15.06 4.28
N SER A 20 5.14 15.41 5.55
CA SER A 20 5.40 14.41 6.60
C SER A 20 4.14 13.56 6.77
N TYR A 21 4.19 12.32 6.29
CA TYR A 21 3.21 11.30 6.66
C TYR A 21 3.17 11.23 8.20
N GLU A 22 1.99 11.37 8.80
CA GLU A 22 1.83 11.32 10.26
C GLU A 22 1.99 9.90 10.80
N GLY A 23 1.97 8.89 9.93
CA GLY A 23 2.29 7.53 10.31
C GLY A 23 3.80 7.30 10.46
N SER A 24 4.13 6.32 11.28
CA SER A 24 5.49 5.86 11.46
C SER A 24 5.50 4.36 11.70
N VAL A 25 6.64 3.74 11.41
CA VAL A 25 6.91 2.39 11.88
C VAL A 25 8.29 2.37 12.54
N THR A 26 8.35 1.79 13.73
CA THR A 26 9.61 1.35 14.31
C THR A 26 9.76 -0.14 14.09
N CYS A 27 10.91 -0.54 13.57
CA CYS A 27 11.25 -1.92 13.24
C CYS A 27 12.44 -2.37 14.08
N TRP A 28 12.32 -3.54 14.72
CA TRP A 28 13.35 -4.13 15.57
C TRP A 28 13.91 -5.41 14.97
N ALA A 29 15.23 -5.58 15.14
CA ALA A 29 15.97 -6.77 14.73
C ALA A 29 15.64 -8.03 15.55
N GLY A 30 15.15 -7.84 16.78
CA GLY A 30 14.75 -8.93 17.65
C GLY A 30 13.25 -8.94 17.88
N GLY A 31 12.70 -10.13 18.09
CA GLY A 31 11.36 -10.30 18.64
C GLY A 31 11.15 -9.54 19.95
N GLN A 32 9.88 -9.29 20.28
CA GLN A 32 9.45 -8.56 21.48
C GLN A 32 10.07 -7.15 21.59
N TYR A 33 10.25 -6.47 20.46
CA TYR A 33 10.70 -5.08 20.36
C TYR A 33 12.10 -4.88 20.96
N SER A 34 13.03 -5.79 20.62
CA SER A 34 14.38 -5.83 21.18
C SER A 34 15.47 -5.71 20.12
N GLY A 35 16.70 -5.43 20.54
CA GLY A 35 17.84 -5.28 19.64
C GLY A 35 17.91 -3.93 18.90
N THR A 36 18.74 -3.89 17.85
CA THR A 36 18.89 -2.72 16.97
C THR A 36 17.55 -2.37 16.33
N HIS A 37 17.26 -1.09 16.20
CA HIS A 37 16.01 -0.62 15.61
C HIS A 37 16.18 0.66 14.81
N TYR A 38 15.25 0.85 13.87
CA TYR A 38 15.12 2.04 13.06
C TYR A 38 13.66 2.49 13.05
N GLU A 39 13.46 3.80 12.98
CA GLU A 39 12.14 4.40 12.77
C GLU A 39 12.06 4.98 11.37
N PHE A 40 10.93 4.71 10.69
CA PHE A 40 10.64 5.17 9.35
C PHE A 40 9.35 5.98 9.38
N GLN A 41 9.39 7.15 8.72
CA GLN A 41 8.21 7.98 8.42
C GLN A 41 7.98 8.12 6.92
N THR A 42 8.93 7.63 6.12
CA THR A 42 8.89 7.62 4.66
C THR A 42 9.36 6.27 4.15
N SER A 43 9.17 6.02 2.86
CA SER A 43 9.57 4.78 2.22
C SER A 43 11.09 4.59 2.29
N ASN A 44 11.53 3.34 2.43
CA ASN A 44 12.92 2.96 2.21
C ASN A 44 12.97 1.86 1.12
N PRO A 45 13.50 2.15 -0.08
CA PRO A 45 13.58 1.17 -1.16
C PRO A 45 14.68 0.11 -0.96
N HIS A 46 15.64 0.32 -0.05
CA HIS A 46 16.81 -0.53 0.14
C HIS A 46 17.21 -0.57 1.63
N LEU A 47 16.65 -1.50 2.41
CA LEU A 47 17.05 -1.67 3.82
C LEU A 47 18.51 -2.11 3.97
N GLY A 48 19.08 -2.80 2.97
CA GLY A 48 20.51 -3.10 2.92
C GLY A 48 21.41 -1.87 2.93
N SER A 49 20.94 -0.70 2.52
CA SER A 49 21.73 0.55 2.57
C SER A 49 22.04 1.03 4.01
N ILE A 50 21.34 0.48 5.00
CA ILE A 50 21.50 0.78 6.43
C ILE A 50 21.81 -0.48 7.24
N ASP A 51 22.31 -1.54 6.59
CA ASP A 51 22.62 -2.84 7.20
C ASP A 51 21.43 -3.46 7.97
N PHE A 52 20.21 -3.26 7.47
CA PHE A 52 18.96 -3.71 8.11
C PHE A 52 18.09 -4.61 7.22
N ASP A 53 18.70 -5.16 6.17
CA ASP A 53 18.09 -6.10 5.24
C ASP A 53 17.77 -7.42 5.93
N ASN A 54 16.61 -8.04 5.63
CA ASN A 54 16.28 -9.38 6.12
C ASN A 54 16.42 -9.54 7.65
N THR A 55 16.12 -8.46 8.40
CA THR A 55 16.43 -8.37 9.84
C THR A 55 15.18 -8.15 10.71
N ILE A 56 14.07 -7.71 10.13
CA ILE A 56 12.91 -7.27 10.94
C ILE A 56 12.18 -8.47 11.55
N GLU A 57 12.07 -8.48 12.89
CA GLU A 57 11.36 -9.53 13.65
C GLU A 57 10.15 -8.99 14.44
N SER A 58 10.15 -7.70 14.79
CA SER A 58 8.99 -7.08 15.44
C SER A 58 8.85 -5.61 15.07
N ILE A 59 7.61 -5.09 15.12
CA ILE A 59 7.29 -3.74 14.67
C ILE A 59 6.27 -3.05 15.58
N ARG A 60 6.27 -1.73 15.52
CA ARG A 60 5.27 -0.85 16.13
C ARG A 60 4.86 0.17 15.09
N VAL A 61 3.58 0.17 14.75
CA VAL A 61 3.02 0.88 13.60
C VAL A 61 2.00 1.92 14.04
N THR A 62 2.13 3.10 13.46
CA THR A 62 1.07 4.10 13.30
C THR A 62 0.90 4.35 11.80
N GLY A 63 -0.32 4.19 11.28
CA GLY A 63 -0.61 4.27 9.85
C GLY A 63 -0.77 2.89 9.21
N VAL A 64 -0.62 2.80 7.89
CA VAL A 64 -0.56 1.55 7.12
C VAL A 64 0.84 1.42 6.55
N TRP A 65 1.48 0.28 6.78
CA TRP A 65 2.84 0.01 6.32
C TRP A 65 2.93 -1.32 5.59
N LEU A 66 3.66 -1.30 4.49
CA LEU A 66 3.90 -2.43 3.59
C LEU A 66 5.39 -2.77 3.63
N PHE A 67 5.69 -4.06 3.72
CA PHE A 67 7.03 -4.62 3.82
C PHE A 67 7.19 -5.66 2.72
N TYR A 68 8.25 -5.54 1.94
CA TYR A 68 8.46 -6.28 0.71
C TYR A 68 9.72 -7.13 0.84
N ASP A 69 9.64 -8.35 0.33
CA ASP A 69 10.76 -9.29 0.30
C ASP A 69 11.83 -8.94 -0.75
N HIS A 70 11.55 -8.04 -1.68
CA HIS A 70 12.53 -7.48 -2.62
C HIS A 70 12.64 -5.96 -2.55
N GLU A 71 13.81 -5.49 -2.99
CA GLU A 71 14.14 -4.08 -3.06
C GLU A 71 13.16 -3.33 -3.98
N VAL A 72 13.09 -2.01 -3.79
CA VAL A 72 12.26 -1.12 -4.61
C VAL A 72 10.80 -1.61 -4.66
N TYR A 73 10.26 -2.05 -3.53
CA TYR A 73 8.85 -2.41 -3.37
C TYR A 73 8.38 -3.52 -4.33
N ASN A 74 9.19 -4.56 -4.51
CA ASN A 74 8.95 -5.67 -5.44
C ASN A 74 8.79 -5.24 -6.92
N THR A 75 9.37 -4.11 -7.32
CA THR A 75 9.27 -3.63 -8.72
C THR A 75 9.95 -4.60 -9.70
N ASN A 76 9.23 -4.99 -10.76
CA ASN A 76 9.72 -5.84 -11.86
C ASN A 76 10.25 -7.23 -11.44
N HIS A 77 9.82 -7.74 -10.29
CA HIS A 77 10.24 -9.07 -9.86
C HIS A 77 9.51 -10.17 -10.65
N PRO A 78 10.22 -11.14 -11.26
CA PRO A 78 9.61 -12.15 -12.13
C PRO A 78 8.88 -13.28 -11.38
N ASP A 79 9.23 -13.51 -10.12
CA ASP A 79 8.66 -14.58 -9.28
C ASP A 79 7.53 -14.06 -8.38
N PRO A 80 6.62 -14.93 -7.88
CA PRO A 80 5.67 -14.56 -6.84
C PRO A 80 6.43 -13.97 -5.64
N THR A 81 6.17 -12.71 -5.35
CA THR A 81 6.82 -11.97 -4.27
C THR A 81 5.92 -11.90 -3.06
N ASP A 82 6.48 -12.09 -1.88
CA ASP A 82 5.77 -11.93 -0.63
C ASP A 82 5.72 -10.46 -0.21
N MET A 83 4.60 -10.09 0.39
CA MET A 83 4.42 -8.80 1.01
C MET A 83 3.72 -8.99 2.35
N PHE A 84 4.35 -8.48 3.40
CA PHE A 84 3.74 -8.36 4.70
C PHE A 84 3.20 -6.94 4.88
N TRP A 85 2.11 -6.80 5.64
CA TRP A 85 1.53 -5.50 5.93
C TRP A 85 1.02 -5.45 7.36
N SER A 86 1.02 -4.24 7.92
CA SER A 86 0.43 -3.98 9.24
C SER A 86 -0.11 -2.56 9.30
N TYR A 87 -1.09 -2.35 10.17
CA TYR A 87 -1.73 -1.06 10.36
C TYR A 87 -2.19 -0.87 11.80
N GLY A 88 -2.37 0.39 12.18
CA GLY A 88 -2.97 0.73 13.47
C GLY A 88 -2.51 2.09 13.99
N ILE A 89 -2.77 2.34 15.26
CA ILE A 89 -2.25 3.50 16.00
C ILE A 89 -1.44 2.94 17.16
N ASN A 90 -0.12 3.14 17.15
CA ASN A 90 0.78 2.59 18.15
C ASN A 90 0.59 1.07 18.34
N TYR A 91 0.23 0.35 17.26
CA TYR A 91 -0.04 -1.07 17.28
C TYR A 91 1.27 -1.84 17.19
N ALA A 92 1.48 -2.77 18.12
CA ALA A 92 2.74 -3.48 18.25
C ALA A 92 2.52 -4.98 18.06
N LEU A 93 3.38 -5.63 17.27
CA LEU A 93 3.36 -7.07 17.06
C LEU A 93 4.76 -7.62 16.74
N ASN A 94 4.93 -8.92 16.98
CA ASN A 94 5.99 -9.67 16.31
C ASN A 94 5.54 -9.99 14.89
N ILE A 95 6.47 -9.96 13.94
CA ILE A 95 6.21 -10.40 12.58
C ILE A 95 5.88 -11.90 12.60
N PRO A 96 4.86 -12.38 11.86
CA PRO A 96 4.60 -13.82 11.71
C PRO A 96 5.83 -14.54 11.13
N SER A 97 6.06 -15.79 11.54
CA SER A 97 7.27 -16.55 11.22
C SER A 97 7.58 -16.65 9.73
N GLU A 98 6.56 -16.69 8.89
CA GLU A 98 6.63 -16.77 7.44
C GLU A 98 7.14 -15.49 6.77
N TYR A 99 7.05 -14.34 7.45
CA TYR A 99 7.53 -13.03 6.98
C TYR A 99 8.70 -12.48 7.80
N GLN A 100 9.13 -13.20 8.84
CA GLN A 100 10.26 -12.78 9.66
C GLN A 100 11.54 -12.79 8.83
N ASN A 101 12.37 -11.76 8.98
CA ASN A 101 13.68 -11.71 8.35
C ASN A 101 13.66 -11.81 6.81
N THR A 102 12.56 -11.38 6.16
CA THR A 102 12.46 -11.35 4.69
C THR A 102 12.43 -9.95 4.10
N ALA A 103 12.02 -8.94 4.89
CA ALA A 103 11.82 -7.60 4.36
C ALA A 103 13.14 -6.94 3.93
N THR A 104 13.18 -6.46 2.70
CA THR A 104 14.32 -5.75 2.08
C THR A 104 13.95 -4.33 1.64
N SER A 105 12.65 -4.02 1.52
CA SER A 105 12.15 -2.65 1.37
C SER A 105 10.82 -2.43 2.08
N LEU A 106 10.46 -1.17 2.35
CA LEU A 106 9.20 -0.83 3.01
C LEU A 106 8.65 0.52 2.55
N ARG A 107 7.33 0.69 2.63
CA ARG A 107 6.68 2.00 2.41
C ARG A 107 5.40 2.19 3.20
N PRO A 108 5.07 3.44 3.56
CA PRO A 108 3.74 3.76 4.04
C PRO A 108 2.71 3.68 2.91
N ALA A 109 1.46 3.41 3.27
CA ALA A 109 0.28 3.58 2.44
C ALA A 109 -0.75 4.48 3.15
N GLY A 110 -1.60 5.15 2.38
CA GLY A 110 -2.57 6.12 2.90
C GLY A 110 -2.13 7.56 2.64
N CYS A 111 -2.49 8.47 3.54
CA CYS A 111 -2.28 9.90 3.38
C CYS A 111 -1.59 10.55 4.56
N VAL A 112 -1.26 11.83 4.38
CA VAL A 112 -0.58 12.66 5.38
C VAL A 112 -1.24 12.49 6.75
N GLY A 113 -2.55 12.70 6.86
CA GLY A 113 -3.30 12.36 8.07
C GLY A 113 -3.77 10.91 8.08
N ILE A 114 -3.56 10.23 9.21
CA ILE A 114 -3.98 8.83 9.40
C ILE A 114 -5.51 8.61 9.32
N ASN A 115 -6.28 9.69 9.46
CA ASN A 115 -7.75 9.66 9.39
C ASN A 115 -8.29 10.27 8.09
N ASP A 116 -7.41 10.72 7.19
CA ASP A 116 -7.82 11.39 5.97
C ASP A 116 -8.32 10.38 4.93
N ASP A 117 -9.31 10.81 4.17
CA ASP A 117 -9.86 10.04 3.07
C ASP A 117 -8.89 10.05 1.89
N CYS A 118 -8.45 8.86 1.49
CA CYS A 118 -7.66 8.74 0.28
C CYS A 118 -7.55 7.34 -0.29
N TRP A 119 -6.96 7.33 -1.48
CA TRP A 119 -6.72 6.17 -2.29
C TRP A 119 -5.24 6.13 -2.68
N ASN A 120 -4.67 4.94 -2.68
CA ASN A 120 -3.34 4.62 -3.18
C ASN A 120 -3.51 3.52 -4.21
N VAL A 121 -3.14 3.77 -5.46
CA VAL A 121 -3.19 2.80 -6.55
C VAL A 121 -1.78 2.35 -6.87
N TYR A 122 -1.66 1.11 -7.35
CA TYR A 122 -0.40 0.43 -7.58
C TYR A 122 -0.42 -0.31 -8.90
N GLU A 123 0.71 -0.32 -9.60
CA GLU A 123 0.83 -1.05 -10.86
C GLU A 123 0.93 -2.56 -10.67
N GLY A 124 1.55 -3.00 -9.58
CA GLY A 124 1.68 -4.41 -9.26
C GLY A 124 0.50 -4.95 -8.45
N LEU A 125 0.30 -6.26 -8.53
CA LEU A 125 -0.48 -6.99 -7.51
C LEU A 125 0.24 -6.90 -6.15
N TYR A 126 -0.49 -7.16 -5.06
CA TYR A 126 0.05 -7.10 -3.70
C TYR A 126 0.69 -5.74 -3.37
N PHE A 127 0.11 -4.67 -3.92
CA PHE A 127 0.54 -3.29 -3.67
C PHE A 127 2.02 -3.09 -3.99
N ALA A 128 2.54 -3.71 -5.05
CA ALA A 128 3.93 -3.62 -5.48
C ALA A 128 4.14 -2.52 -6.53
N ALA A 129 5.39 -2.32 -6.93
CA ALA A 129 5.79 -1.44 -8.03
C ALA A 129 5.42 0.05 -7.82
N ARG A 130 5.29 0.80 -8.92
CA ARG A 130 4.96 2.24 -8.87
C ARG A 130 3.61 2.44 -8.22
N THR A 131 3.48 3.57 -7.53
CA THR A 131 2.25 3.95 -6.83
C THR A 131 1.92 5.40 -7.10
N PHE A 132 0.63 5.71 -6.99
CA PHE A 132 0.14 7.07 -6.95
C PHE A 132 -0.94 7.16 -5.88
N ALA A 133 -0.97 8.28 -5.17
CA ALA A 133 -1.95 8.52 -4.12
C ALA A 133 -2.70 9.82 -4.39
N GLY A 134 -3.96 9.86 -3.97
CA GLY A 134 -4.79 11.05 -4.02
C GLY A 134 -5.89 11.02 -2.99
N SER A 135 -6.36 12.20 -2.60
CA SER A 135 -7.41 12.40 -1.58
C SER A 135 -8.63 13.15 -2.11
N ALA A 136 -8.70 13.37 -3.42
CA ALA A 136 -9.76 14.09 -4.08
C ALA A 136 -10.28 13.29 -5.28
N GLU A 137 -11.43 13.73 -5.80
CA GLU A 137 -11.97 13.25 -7.06
C GLU A 137 -10.96 13.46 -8.19
N MET A 138 -10.87 12.47 -9.07
CA MET A 138 -9.99 12.49 -10.23
C MET A 138 -10.72 11.85 -11.40
N SER A 139 -10.68 12.52 -12.55
CA SER A 139 -11.39 12.06 -13.75
C SER A 139 -10.57 11.12 -14.63
N ASP A 140 -9.27 10.98 -14.38
CA ASP A 140 -8.37 10.18 -15.22
C ASP A 140 -7.12 9.72 -14.43
N LEU A 141 -6.72 8.46 -14.62
CA LEU A 141 -5.52 7.82 -14.04
C LEU A 141 -4.43 7.55 -15.08
N SER A 142 -4.47 8.21 -16.24
CA SER A 142 -3.55 8.02 -17.37
C SER A 142 -2.04 8.13 -17.03
N PHE A 143 -1.67 8.76 -15.91
CA PHE A 143 -0.29 8.82 -15.45
C PHE A 143 0.29 7.47 -14.97
N LEU A 144 -0.56 6.46 -14.73
CA LEU A 144 -0.14 5.06 -14.53
C LEU A 144 -0.25 4.24 -15.82
N ASP A 145 -0.37 4.89 -16.98
CA ASP A 145 -0.64 4.25 -18.27
C ASP A 145 -1.88 3.32 -18.23
N PHE A 146 -2.83 3.61 -17.32
CA PHE A 146 -4.00 2.78 -16.98
C PHE A 146 -3.69 1.37 -16.45
N ASP A 147 -2.45 1.10 -16.06
CA ASP A 147 -2.01 -0.19 -15.54
C ASP A 147 -2.10 -0.21 -14.02
N VAL A 148 -3.32 -0.22 -13.47
CA VAL A 148 -3.56 -0.35 -12.03
C VAL A 148 -3.93 -1.79 -11.71
N SER A 149 -3.15 -2.45 -10.84
CA SER A 149 -3.41 -3.84 -10.44
C SER A 149 -3.85 -4.00 -8.98
N SER A 150 -3.64 -2.99 -8.14
CA SER A 150 -4.13 -3.04 -6.76
C SER A 150 -4.37 -1.66 -6.17
N ILE A 151 -5.19 -1.61 -5.12
CA ILE A 151 -5.61 -0.36 -4.48
C ILE A 151 -5.75 -0.51 -2.97
N ILE A 152 -5.28 0.51 -2.25
CA ILE A 152 -5.52 0.71 -0.82
C ILE A 152 -6.38 1.97 -0.64
N LEU A 153 -7.48 1.81 0.10
CA LEU A 153 -8.35 2.91 0.52
C LEU A 153 -8.23 3.13 2.02
N THR A 154 -8.03 4.38 2.43
CA THR A 154 -8.02 4.80 3.83
C THR A 154 -9.03 5.93 4.06
N GLY A 155 -9.48 6.06 5.31
CA GLY A 155 -10.43 7.08 5.73
C GLY A 155 -11.82 6.52 6.09
N LYS A 156 -12.84 7.34 5.95
CA LYS A 156 -14.24 7.08 6.29
C LYS A 156 -15.19 7.29 5.12
N SER A 157 -14.77 8.00 4.07
CA SER A 157 -15.62 8.22 2.91
C SER A 157 -15.68 6.98 2.03
N ALA A 158 -16.85 6.76 1.42
CA ALA A 158 -16.98 5.80 0.34
C ALA A 158 -16.32 6.37 -0.92
N TRP A 159 -15.57 5.54 -1.63
CA TRP A 159 -14.95 5.87 -2.90
C TRP A 159 -15.61 5.08 -4.03
N THR A 160 -15.71 5.70 -5.21
CA THR A 160 -16.19 5.04 -6.43
C THR A 160 -15.09 5.10 -7.48
N PHE A 161 -14.73 3.94 -8.02
CA PHE A 161 -13.77 3.79 -9.10
C PHE A 161 -14.50 3.25 -10.31
N CYS A 162 -14.40 3.94 -11.44
CA CYS A 162 -15.09 3.57 -12.66
C CYS A 162 -14.07 3.32 -13.77
N GLU A 163 -14.34 2.33 -14.60
CA GLU A 163 -13.65 2.22 -15.87
C GLU A 163 -14.21 3.29 -16.82
N SER A 164 -13.35 4.01 -17.55
CA SER A 164 -13.80 5.13 -18.40
C SER A 164 -14.61 4.68 -19.63
N VAL A 165 -14.52 3.40 -19.99
CA VAL A 165 -15.08 2.83 -21.23
C VAL A 165 -16.30 1.94 -21.00
N THR A 166 -16.44 1.35 -19.83
CA THR A 166 -17.62 0.57 -19.43
C THR A 166 -18.27 1.32 -18.28
N THR A 167 -19.59 1.49 -18.25
CA THR A 167 -20.28 2.15 -17.12
C THR A 167 -20.20 1.34 -15.81
N GLU A 168 -19.23 0.43 -15.70
CA GLU A 168 -18.98 -0.42 -14.55
C GLU A 168 -18.12 0.34 -13.55
N CYS A 169 -18.68 0.50 -12.34
CA CYS A 169 -18.01 1.14 -11.23
C CYS A 169 -17.97 0.20 -10.03
N PHE A 170 -16.84 0.18 -9.35
CA PHE A 170 -16.70 -0.39 -8.01
C PHE A 170 -16.90 0.73 -6.97
N THR A 171 -17.79 0.50 -6.01
CA THR A 171 -17.97 1.41 -4.87
C THR A 171 -17.55 0.71 -3.58
N SER A 172 -16.66 1.34 -2.81
CA SER A 172 -16.28 0.86 -1.49
C SER A 172 -17.40 1.15 -0.47
N PRO A 173 -17.63 0.27 0.53
CA PRO A 173 -18.56 0.59 1.59
C PRO A 173 -18.09 1.80 2.43
N GLN A 174 -19.04 2.51 3.05
CA GLN A 174 -18.80 3.73 3.87
C GLN A 174 -18.00 3.49 5.16
N PHE A 175 -17.71 2.24 5.53
CA PHE A 175 -17.02 1.90 6.77
C PHE A 175 -15.83 1.00 6.49
N VAL A 176 -14.81 1.50 5.80
CA VAL A 176 -13.58 0.74 5.60
C VAL A 176 -12.38 1.61 5.93
N LYS A 177 -11.71 1.27 7.04
CA LYS A 177 -10.45 1.95 7.43
C LYS A 177 -9.25 1.48 6.62
N VAL A 178 -9.30 0.26 6.05
CA VAL A 178 -8.34 -0.26 5.06
C VAL A 178 -9.04 -1.25 4.12
N ALA A 179 -9.30 -0.89 2.86
CA ALA A 179 -9.76 -1.83 1.83
C ALA A 179 -8.53 -2.29 1.04
N MET A 180 -8.34 -3.61 0.91
CA MET A 180 -7.24 -4.19 0.15
C MET A 180 -7.81 -4.95 -1.03
N VAL A 181 -7.79 -4.35 -2.22
CA VAL A 181 -8.30 -5.00 -3.42
C VAL A 181 -7.12 -5.32 -4.34
N ASN A 182 -6.93 -6.62 -4.61
CA ASN A 182 -6.09 -7.11 -5.69
C ASN A 182 -6.98 -7.22 -6.95
N THR A 183 -6.83 -6.26 -7.87
CA THR A 183 -7.56 -6.27 -9.13
C THR A 183 -6.60 -6.58 -10.27
N SER A 184 -6.51 -7.82 -10.72
CA SER A 184 -6.06 -8.06 -12.09
C SER A 184 -7.09 -7.44 -13.03
N LEU A 185 -6.80 -6.26 -13.60
CA LEU A 185 -7.70 -5.46 -14.44
C LEU A 185 -7.85 -6.06 -15.85
N LEU A 186 -8.11 -7.36 -15.91
CA LEU A 186 -8.66 -8.07 -17.05
C LEU A 186 -10.01 -8.64 -16.61
N LEU A 187 -11.09 -7.91 -16.94
CA LEU A 187 -12.47 -8.28 -16.66
C LEU A 187 -12.84 -9.62 -17.34
N GLN A 188 -12.55 -10.72 -16.66
CA GLN A 188 -13.30 -11.97 -16.77
C GLN A 188 -14.16 -12.10 -15.51
N PRO A 189 -15.49 -12.34 -15.61
CA PRO A 189 -16.43 -12.20 -14.48
C PRO A 189 -16.28 -13.25 -13.36
N GLN A 190 -15.15 -13.96 -13.27
CA GLN A 190 -15.00 -15.19 -12.48
C GLN A 190 -13.89 -15.10 -11.41
N HIS A 191 -13.10 -14.02 -11.36
CA HIS A 191 -11.86 -13.98 -10.55
C HIS A 191 -11.64 -12.67 -9.74
N LEU A 192 -12.69 -12.07 -9.17
CA LEU A 192 -12.49 -11.04 -8.13
C LEU A 192 -12.21 -11.72 -6.78
N VAL A 193 -10.96 -11.72 -6.35
CA VAL A 193 -10.60 -11.95 -4.93
C VAL A 193 -10.54 -10.59 -4.25
N THR A 194 -11.68 -10.19 -3.71
CA THR A 194 -11.83 -8.95 -2.94
C THR A 194 -11.59 -9.28 -1.46
N THR A 195 -10.43 -8.91 -0.91
CA THR A 195 -10.15 -9.04 0.53
C THR A 195 -10.54 -7.73 1.23
N ILE A 196 -11.83 -7.58 1.54
CA ILE A 196 -12.32 -6.50 2.43
C ILE A 196 -12.08 -6.94 3.87
N ILE A 197 -11.11 -6.35 4.56
CA ILE A 197 -10.93 -6.55 6.02
C ILE A 197 -11.44 -5.29 6.72
N SER A 198 -12.72 -5.33 7.13
CA SER A 198 -13.30 -4.32 8.02
C SER A 198 -13.08 -4.75 9.48
N GLN A 199 -12.42 -3.93 10.28
CA GLN A 199 -12.33 -4.15 11.72
C GLN A 199 -13.63 -3.66 12.39
N GLU A 200 -14.59 -4.57 12.61
CA GLU A 200 -15.50 -4.48 13.75
C GLU A 200 -15.27 -5.70 14.65
N HIS A 201 -15.34 -5.48 15.96
CA HIS A 201 -15.05 -6.45 17.01
C HIS A 201 -15.58 -7.88 16.73
N ASN A 202 -14.74 -8.88 17.00
CA ASN A 202 -15.03 -10.33 17.02
C ASN A 202 -15.17 -11.07 15.67
N LEU A 203 -14.14 -11.04 14.82
CA LEU A 203 -13.91 -12.16 13.90
C LEU A 203 -12.58 -12.81 14.26
N THR A 204 -12.60 -14.13 14.45
CA THR A 204 -11.40 -14.89 14.79
C THR A 204 -10.60 -15.16 13.52
N THR A 205 -9.26 -15.24 13.63
CA THR A 205 -8.30 -15.45 12.53
C THR A 205 -8.67 -16.63 11.60
N THR A 206 -9.49 -17.57 12.08
CA THR A 206 -9.99 -18.73 11.33
C THR A 206 -10.99 -18.38 10.22
N GLU A 207 -11.78 -17.30 10.36
CA GLU A 207 -12.87 -16.99 9.39
C GLU A 207 -12.37 -16.26 8.14
N VAL A 208 -11.18 -15.64 8.18
CA VAL A 208 -10.57 -14.95 7.01
C VAL A 208 -9.82 -15.93 6.10
N MET A 209 -9.31 -17.05 6.65
CA MET A 209 -8.62 -18.11 5.90
C MET A 209 -9.58 -19.07 5.18
N GLU A 210 -10.82 -19.23 5.66
CA GLU A 210 -11.79 -20.18 5.09
C GLU A 210 -12.35 -19.76 3.71
N LEU A 211 -12.10 -18.50 3.30
CA LEU A 211 -12.41 -18.00 1.94
C LEU A 211 -11.29 -18.25 0.92
N VAL A 212 -10.09 -18.66 1.36
CA VAL A 212 -8.94 -18.94 0.48
C VAL A 212 -8.80 -20.44 0.17
N GLU A 213 -9.22 -21.34 1.05
CA GLU A 213 -9.00 -22.80 0.89
C GLU A 213 -10.11 -23.58 0.16
N ASN A 214 -11.31 -23.02 -0.07
CA ASN A 214 -12.42 -23.76 -0.68
C ASN A 214 -12.50 -23.69 -2.22
N ARG A 215 -11.38 -23.66 -2.94
CA ARG A 215 -11.38 -23.73 -4.42
C ARG A 215 -10.37 -24.69 -5.05
N GLU A 216 -10.29 -25.91 -4.51
CA GLU A 216 -10.18 -27.08 -5.39
C GLU A 216 -11.35 -28.02 -5.13
N LEU A 217 -12.41 -27.87 -5.93
CA LEU A 217 -13.26 -28.92 -6.53
C LEU A 217 -14.18 -28.28 -7.59
#